data_AF-A0A0M9U322-F1
#
_entry.id   AF-A0A0M9U322-F1
#
_cell.length_a   1.000
_cell.length_b   1.000
_cell.length_c   1.000
_cell.angle_alpha   90.00
_cell.angle_beta   90.00
_cell.angle_gamma   90.00
#
_symmetry.space_group_name_H-M   'P 1'
#
loop_
_entity.id
_entity.type
_entity.pdbx_description
1 polymer ?
#
loop_
_entity_poly.entity_id
_entity_poly.type
_entity_poly.pdbx_seq_one_letter_code
_entity_poly.pdbx_strand_id
1 'polypeptide(L)'
;MKAAAAFFSAFFRQDAEARLPAAVRWGFLTVLFLLGAAFWAAFLNFGAGPWEYHDWAEVNLPRLAFVQDAVRTGQLPLHMPDSSALRGLTDRFHALPDVILSPQLLLLGVMPLGVFILVNWLLLYAAGFAGLLALRRQEHLSLGVFTSLFLLLNFNGHLAAHLGVGHVTWGGTFLFPWLALLILRLLAGDTTWRWAAQTAALLFLIFLQGSFHQYVWALMFLGILGLAAWAWQQICARRLSPLWAPLGVLALLSVGSLYQPFAGLPIPLLNAERVSSRMLILPVTMACILGGAAWQRLLDGRQRAGWGALLLGVNALLGADLLRQAYAWRVTAAAAVFPFTPVDVTIKTVANHADPPYTGLLLAGLAVTTAAALALAFFVRREARPKAPNN
;
A
#
# COMPACT_ATOMS: atom_id res chain seq x y z
N MET A 1 19.72 -25.43 -25.98
CA MET A 1 20.05 -25.99 -24.64
C MET A 1 20.90 -25.06 -23.76
N LYS A 2 22.06 -24.53 -24.20
CA LYS A 2 22.91 -23.64 -23.38
C LYS A 2 22.21 -22.36 -22.90
N ALA A 3 21.43 -21.70 -23.77
CA ALA A 3 20.68 -20.49 -23.42
C ALA A 3 19.58 -20.76 -22.37
N ALA A 4 18.87 -21.89 -22.48
CA ALA A 4 17.85 -22.29 -21.50
C ALA A 4 18.47 -22.61 -20.13
N ALA A 5 19.60 -23.31 -20.10
CA ALA A 5 20.34 -23.58 -18.87
C ALA A 5 20.88 -22.30 -18.22
N ALA A 6 21.38 -21.35 -19.01
CA ALA A 6 21.83 -20.04 -18.54
C ALA A 6 20.67 -19.22 -17.95
N PHE A 7 19.52 -19.18 -18.63
CA PHE A 7 18.31 -18.53 -18.12
C PHE A 7 17.83 -19.18 -16.83
N PHE A 8 17.83 -20.51 -16.74
CA PHE A 8 17.41 -21.23 -15.54
C PHE A 8 18.32 -20.94 -14.34
N SER A 9 19.62 -20.87 -14.56
CA SER A 9 20.58 -20.45 -13.53
C SER A 9 20.34 -19.00 -13.10
N ALA A 10 20.07 -18.09 -14.04
CA ALA A 10 19.77 -16.69 -13.78
C ALA A 10 18.40 -16.46 -13.12
N PHE A 11 17.44 -17.35 -13.35
CA PHE A 11 16.14 -17.29 -12.71
C PHE A 11 16.27 -17.45 -11.19
N PHE A 12 17.28 -18.19 -10.74
CA PHE A 12 17.45 -18.51 -9.33
C PHE A 12 18.62 -17.78 -8.65
N ARG A 13 19.63 -17.34 -9.42
CA ARG A 13 20.81 -16.66 -8.88
C ARG A 13 21.04 -15.30 -9.51
N GLN A 14 21.31 -14.31 -8.68
CA GLN A 14 21.58 -12.94 -9.12
C GLN A 14 22.89 -12.83 -9.92
N ASP A 15 23.93 -13.56 -9.50
CA ASP A 15 25.25 -13.53 -10.14
C ASP A 15 25.24 -14.13 -11.56
N ALA A 16 24.42 -15.16 -11.77
CA ALA A 16 24.15 -15.75 -13.08
C ALA A 16 23.27 -14.82 -13.92
N GLU A 17 22.34 -14.12 -13.30
CA GLU A 17 21.51 -13.12 -13.96
C GLU A 17 22.33 -11.93 -14.49
N ALA A 18 23.36 -11.49 -13.76
CA ALA A 18 24.27 -10.44 -14.23
C ALA A 18 24.95 -10.78 -15.57
N ARG A 19 25.05 -12.07 -15.91
CA ARG A 19 25.62 -12.57 -17.18
C ARG A 19 24.59 -12.64 -18.31
N LEU A 20 23.30 -12.47 -18.03
CA LEU A 20 22.27 -12.40 -19.07
C LEU A 20 22.33 -11.05 -19.81
N PRO A 21 22.05 -11.03 -21.12
CA PRO A 21 21.85 -9.79 -21.85
C PRO A 21 20.78 -8.92 -21.17
N ALA A 22 21.02 -7.60 -21.13
CA ALA A 22 20.07 -6.66 -20.52
C ALA A 22 18.66 -6.77 -21.14
N ALA A 23 18.57 -6.97 -22.45
CA ALA A 23 17.30 -7.16 -23.16
C ALA A 23 16.49 -8.36 -22.64
N VAL A 24 17.14 -9.47 -22.26
CA VAL A 24 16.45 -10.65 -21.72
C VAL A 24 15.90 -10.38 -20.33
N ARG A 25 16.70 -9.74 -19.46
CA ARG A 25 16.27 -9.38 -18.09
C ARG A 25 15.11 -8.39 -18.12
N TRP A 26 15.26 -7.30 -18.88
CA TRP A 26 14.21 -6.30 -19.00
C TRP A 26 12.98 -6.84 -19.72
N GLY A 27 13.17 -7.66 -20.76
CA GLY A 27 12.05 -8.35 -21.43
C GLY A 27 11.23 -9.20 -20.46
N PHE A 28 11.88 -9.98 -19.59
CA PHE A 28 11.18 -10.75 -18.56
C PHE A 28 10.39 -9.86 -17.59
N LEU A 29 11.02 -8.81 -17.07
CA LEU A 29 10.36 -7.88 -16.13
C LEU A 29 9.20 -7.13 -16.79
N THR A 30 9.34 -6.73 -18.05
CA THR A 30 8.29 -6.09 -18.85
C THR A 30 7.13 -7.05 -19.07
N VAL A 31 7.38 -8.31 -19.43
CA VAL A 31 6.30 -9.31 -19.55
C VAL A 31 5.57 -9.48 -18.23
N LEU A 32 6.28 -9.58 -17.11
CA LEU A 32 5.66 -9.72 -15.80
C LEU A 32 4.80 -8.50 -15.43
N PHE A 33 5.28 -7.29 -15.74
CA PHE A 33 4.52 -6.05 -15.57
C PHE A 33 3.23 -6.04 -16.43
N LEU A 34 3.34 -6.41 -17.71
CA LEU A 34 2.18 -6.43 -18.61
C LEU A 34 1.16 -7.49 -18.19
N LEU A 35 1.60 -8.64 -17.69
CA LEU A 35 0.70 -9.68 -17.16
C LEU A 35 -0.08 -9.19 -15.94
N GLY A 36 0.57 -8.48 -15.01
CA GLY A 36 -0.13 -7.89 -13.86
C GLY A 36 -1.11 -6.79 -14.27
N ALA A 37 -0.71 -5.92 -15.19
CA ALA A 37 -1.60 -4.88 -15.74
C ALA A 37 -2.82 -5.49 -16.45
N ALA A 38 -2.60 -6.50 -17.29
CA ALA A 38 -3.68 -7.20 -17.99
C ALA A 38 -4.61 -7.92 -17.02
N PHE A 39 -4.07 -8.55 -15.97
CA PHE A 39 -4.88 -9.13 -14.91
C PHE A 39 -5.77 -8.09 -14.23
N TRP A 40 -5.22 -6.97 -13.77
CA TRP A 40 -6.00 -5.95 -13.06
C TRP A 40 -7.03 -5.28 -13.97
N ALA A 41 -6.70 -5.08 -15.24
CA ALA A 41 -7.65 -4.61 -16.24
C ALA A 41 -8.82 -5.59 -16.41
N ALA A 42 -8.53 -6.89 -16.57
CA ALA A 42 -9.58 -7.91 -16.65
C ALA A 42 -10.38 -8.05 -15.34
N PHE A 43 -9.72 -7.91 -14.18
CA PHE A 43 -10.35 -7.97 -12.86
C PHE A 43 -11.43 -6.89 -12.70
N LEU A 44 -11.15 -5.67 -13.18
CA LEU A 44 -12.05 -4.51 -13.17
C LEU A 44 -12.93 -4.42 -14.43
N ASN A 45 -13.00 -5.49 -15.22
CA ASN A 45 -13.75 -5.55 -16.48
C ASN A 45 -13.45 -4.37 -17.43
N PHE A 46 -12.17 -4.00 -17.52
CA PHE A 46 -11.68 -2.87 -18.31
C PHE A 46 -12.37 -1.53 -18.00
N GLY A 47 -12.87 -1.37 -16.76
CA GLY A 47 -13.57 -0.17 -16.32
C GLY A 47 -15.07 -0.15 -16.64
N ALA A 48 -15.62 -1.20 -17.26
CA ALA A 48 -17.04 -1.28 -17.59
C ALA A 48 -17.95 -1.58 -16.38
N GLY A 49 -17.39 -2.06 -15.26
CA GLY A 49 -18.16 -2.47 -14.09
C GLY A 49 -18.63 -3.93 -14.17
N PRO A 50 -19.70 -4.34 -13.47
CA PRO A 50 -20.73 -3.51 -12.81
C PRO A 50 -20.23 -2.78 -11.56
N TRP A 51 -20.97 -1.75 -11.12
CA TRP A 51 -20.64 -0.91 -9.95
C TRP A 51 -21.81 -0.75 -8.96
N GLU A 52 -22.96 -1.32 -9.27
CA GLU A 52 -24.24 -1.17 -8.56
C GLU A 52 -24.41 -2.25 -7.48
N TYR A 53 -23.41 -2.42 -6.62
CA TYR A 53 -23.47 -3.35 -5.48
C TYR A 53 -22.50 -2.92 -4.37
N HIS A 54 -22.85 -3.25 -3.13
CA HIS A 54 -21.99 -3.09 -1.95
C HIS A 54 -21.30 -1.71 -1.89
N ASP A 55 -20.00 -1.65 -1.56
CA ASP A 55 -19.30 -0.38 -1.31
C ASP A 55 -19.00 0.38 -2.60
N TRP A 56 -19.10 -0.27 -3.78
CA TRP A 56 -19.07 0.45 -5.04
C TRP A 56 -20.24 1.42 -5.10
N ALA A 57 -21.47 0.93 -4.91
CA ALA A 57 -22.68 1.73 -4.99
C ALA A 57 -22.88 2.67 -3.79
N GLU A 58 -22.59 2.20 -2.58
CA GLU A 58 -22.93 2.92 -1.35
C GLU A 58 -21.91 4.01 -1.00
N VAL A 59 -20.65 3.80 -1.36
CA VAL A 59 -19.54 4.60 -0.83
C VAL A 59 -18.71 5.21 -1.95
N ASN A 60 -17.99 4.40 -2.72
CA ASN A 60 -16.89 4.91 -3.53
C ASN A 60 -17.35 5.52 -4.86
N LEU A 61 -18.33 4.94 -5.55
CA LEU A 61 -18.83 5.51 -6.80
C LEU A 61 -19.49 6.88 -6.58
N PRO A 62 -20.36 7.09 -5.57
CA PRO A 62 -20.89 8.41 -5.25
C PRO A 62 -19.82 9.45 -4.88
N ARG A 63 -18.80 9.07 -4.10
CA ARG A 63 -17.69 9.96 -3.73
C ARG A 63 -16.89 10.39 -4.95
N LEU A 64 -16.62 9.46 -5.87
CA LEU A 64 -15.91 9.77 -7.13
C LEU A 64 -16.76 10.62 -8.07
N ALA A 65 -18.08 10.39 -8.13
CA ALA A 65 -19.00 11.23 -8.89
C ALA A 65 -19.02 12.67 -8.39
N PHE A 66 -19.07 12.85 -7.06
CA PHE A 66 -18.98 14.16 -6.43
C PHE A 66 -17.67 14.90 -6.75
N VAL A 67 -16.53 14.21 -6.66
CA VAL A 67 -15.24 14.82 -7.03
C VAL A 67 -15.16 15.10 -8.53
N GLN A 68 -15.75 14.24 -9.37
CA GLN A 68 -15.82 14.48 -10.81
C GLN A 68 -16.59 15.76 -11.14
N ASP A 69 -17.75 15.97 -10.51
CA ASP A 69 -18.52 17.20 -10.65
C ASP A 69 -17.69 18.42 -10.20
N ALA A 70 -17.04 18.35 -9.04
CA ALA A 70 -16.16 19.41 -8.55
C ALA A 70 -15.04 19.77 -9.53
N VAL A 71 -14.35 18.76 -10.08
CA VAL A 71 -13.29 18.96 -11.08
C VAL A 71 -13.84 19.59 -12.35
N ARG A 72 -15.00 19.14 -12.85
CA ARG A 72 -15.60 19.65 -14.10
C ARG A 72 -16.13 21.07 -13.98
N THR A 73 -16.63 21.43 -12.81
CA THR A 73 -17.16 22.77 -12.51
C THR A 73 -16.09 23.74 -12.02
N GLY A 74 -14.85 23.27 -11.77
CA GLY A 74 -13.77 24.09 -11.23
C GLY A 74 -13.99 24.51 -9.77
N GLN A 75 -14.75 23.73 -9.01
CA GLN A 75 -15.03 23.99 -7.60
C GLN A 75 -14.22 23.06 -6.68
N LEU A 76 -14.01 23.50 -5.43
CA LEU A 76 -13.46 22.63 -4.40
C LEU A 76 -14.54 21.66 -3.89
N PRO A 77 -14.24 20.36 -3.70
CA PRO A 77 -15.19 19.37 -3.20
C PRO A 77 -15.33 19.45 -1.68
N LEU A 78 -15.91 20.54 -1.14
CA LEU A 78 -15.97 20.75 0.31
C LEU A 78 -17.23 20.10 0.93
N HIS A 79 -18.41 20.36 0.34
CA HIS A 79 -19.68 19.89 0.88
C HIS A 79 -20.47 19.08 -0.14
N MET A 80 -20.83 17.85 0.25
CA MET A 80 -21.73 16.98 -0.49
C MET A 80 -23.20 17.43 -0.31
N PRO A 81 -24.08 17.16 -1.29
CA PRO A 81 -25.48 17.58 -1.24
C PRO A 81 -26.28 16.76 -0.22
N ASP A 82 -25.75 15.62 0.19
CA ASP A 82 -26.28 14.76 1.25
C ASP A 82 -25.12 14.03 1.96
N SER A 83 -25.44 13.37 3.08
CA SER A 83 -24.47 12.61 3.87
C SER A 83 -24.44 11.11 3.52
N SER A 84 -25.17 10.63 2.51
CA SER A 84 -25.39 9.21 2.28
C SER A 84 -24.08 8.46 2.01
N ALA A 85 -23.24 9.03 1.13
CA ALA A 85 -21.92 8.49 0.80
C ALA A 85 -20.87 8.73 1.89
N LEU A 86 -21.21 9.55 2.89
CA LEU A 86 -20.40 9.90 4.06
C LEU A 86 -20.95 9.22 5.32
N ARG A 87 -21.61 8.07 5.15
CA ARG A 87 -22.16 7.21 6.22
C ARG A 87 -23.19 7.91 7.12
N GLY A 88 -23.87 8.92 6.61
CA GLY A 88 -24.87 9.68 7.35
C GLY A 88 -24.30 10.64 8.40
N LEU A 89 -22.98 10.83 8.47
CA LEU A 89 -22.32 11.54 9.56
C LEU A 89 -22.22 13.05 9.35
N THR A 90 -21.92 13.46 8.13
CA THR A 90 -21.67 14.85 7.76
C THR A 90 -21.79 15.01 6.24
N ASP A 91 -21.90 16.24 5.77
CA ASP A 91 -21.74 16.68 4.38
C ASP A 91 -20.30 17.12 4.06
N ARG A 92 -19.47 17.36 5.08
CA ARG A 92 -18.06 17.79 4.95
C ARG A 92 -17.20 16.67 4.36
N PHE A 93 -16.91 16.75 3.08
CA PHE A 93 -16.25 15.67 2.34
C PHE A 93 -14.87 15.31 2.89
N HIS A 94 -14.00 16.31 3.09
CA HIS A 94 -12.66 16.12 3.64
C HIS A 94 -12.62 15.84 5.16
N ALA A 95 -13.77 15.79 5.85
CA ALA A 95 -13.80 15.39 7.26
C ALA A 95 -13.60 13.89 7.43
N LEU A 96 -13.88 13.10 6.38
CA LEU A 96 -13.63 11.66 6.38
C LEU A 96 -12.18 11.38 5.93
N PRO A 97 -11.38 10.65 6.73
CA PRO A 97 -10.00 10.35 6.38
C PRO A 97 -9.84 9.29 5.28
N ASP A 98 -10.92 8.60 4.91
CA ASP A 98 -10.94 7.51 3.92
C ASP A 98 -11.42 7.96 2.53
N VAL A 99 -11.41 9.27 2.25
CA VAL A 99 -11.67 9.80 0.90
C VAL A 99 -10.37 9.93 0.12
N ILE A 100 -10.43 9.63 -1.18
CA ILE A 100 -9.29 9.82 -2.08
C ILE A 100 -9.10 11.33 -2.27
N LEU A 101 -7.88 11.83 -2.07
CA LEU A 101 -7.46 13.23 -2.25
C LEU A 101 -6.21 13.35 -3.12
N SER A 102 -5.89 12.28 -3.84
CA SER A 102 -4.66 12.19 -4.61
C SER A 102 -4.77 12.94 -5.94
N PRO A 103 -3.64 13.47 -6.47
CA PRO A 103 -3.66 14.33 -7.66
C PRO A 103 -4.28 13.68 -8.91
N GLN A 104 -4.27 12.34 -8.99
CA GLN A 104 -4.90 11.64 -10.11
C GLN A 104 -6.41 11.91 -10.23
N LEU A 105 -7.10 12.37 -9.17
CA LEU A 105 -8.52 12.75 -9.26
C LEU A 105 -8.81 13.81 -10.32
N LEU A 106 -7.82 14.63 -10.69
CA LEU A 106 -7.97 15.59 -11.79
C LEU A 106 -8.31 14.90 -13.13
N LEU A 107 -7.94 13.62 -13.30
CA LEU A 107 -8.29 12.83 -14.46
C LEU A 107 -9.80 12.62 -14.60
N LEU A 108 -10.58 12.68 -13.51
CA LEU A 108 -12.04 12.60 -13.56
C LEU A 108 -12.68 13.70 -14.41
N GLY A 109 -11.97 14.82 -14.63
CA GLY A 109 -12.42 15.88 -15.53
C GLY A 109 -12.60 15.40 -16.99
N VAL A 110 -11.81 14.41 -17.40
CA VAL A 110 -11.71 13.98 -18.82
C VAL A 110 -12.08 12.52 -19.07
N MET A 111 -12.40 11.73 -18.03
CA MET A 111 -12.76 10.31 -18.21
C MET A 111 -13.99 9.90 -17.39
N PRO A 112 -14.75 8.87 -17.84
CA PRO A 112 -15.83 8.27 -17.06
C PRO A 112 -15.33 7.65 -15.74
N LEU A 113 -16.22 7.52 -14.74
CA LEU A 113 -15.89 7.00 -13.40
C LEU A 113 -15.23 5.61 -13.44
N GLY A 114 -15.80 4.66 -14.19
CA GLY A 114 -15.25 3.31 -14.30
C GLY A 114 -13.86 3.25 -14.94
N VAL A 115 -13.62 4.10 -15.95
CA VAL A 115 -12.30 4.25 -16.59
C VAL A 115 -11.31 4.86 -15.61
N PHE A 116 -11.72 5.86 -14.84
CA PHE A 116 -10.89 6.42 -13.77
C PHE A 116 -10.49 5.38 -12.73
N ILE A 117 -11.44 4.56 -12.26
CA ILE A 117 -11.16 3.49 -11.29
C ILE A 117 -10.06 2.57 -11.82
N LEU A 118 -10.17 2.13 -13.08
CA LEU A 118 -9.16 1.32 -13.74
C LEU A 118 -7.80 2.03 -13.81
N VAL A 119 -7.76 3.25 -14.34
CA VAL A 119 -6.52 4.01 -14.53
C VAL A 119 -5.84 4.29 -13.20
N ASN A 120 -6.60 4.73 -12.19
CA ASN A 120 -6.10 4.94 -10.83
C ASN A 120 -5.46 3.66 -10.27
N TRP A 121 -6.13 2.52 -10.41
CA TRP A 121 -5.62 1.24 -9.94
C TRP A 121 -4.33 0.82 -10.66
N LEU A 122 -4.28 1.01 -11.99
CA LEU A 122 -3.09 0.70 -12.78
C LEU A 122 -1.90 1.63 -12.48
N LEU A 123 -2.15 2.90 -12.17
CA LEU A 123 -1.11 3.84 -11.71
C LEU A 123 -0.52 3.40 -10.36
N LEU A 124 -1.36 3.01 -9.41
CA LEU A 124 -0.93 2.50 -8.11
C LEU A 124 -0.18 1.17 -8.25
N TYR A 125 -0.70 0.26 -9.09
CA TYR A 125 -0.01 -0.97 -9.47
C TYR A 125 1.40 -0.70 -10.04
N ALA A 126 1.53 0.27 -10.96
CA ALA A 126 2.81 0.64 -11.53
C ALA A 126 3.77 1.20 -10.48
N ALA A 127 3.27 2.05 -9.57
CA ALA A 127 4.06 2.53 -8.43
C ALA A 127 4.52 1.38 -7.53
N GLY A 128 3.67 0.39 -7.28
CA GLY A 128 4.02 -0.79 -6.48
C GLY A 128 5.02 -1.71 -7.17
N PHE A 129 4.88 -1.92 -8.48
CA PHE A 129 5.87 -2.66 -9.26
C PHE A 129 7.24 -1.97 -9.26
N ALA A 130 7.27 -0.64 -9.37
CA ALA A 130 8.49 0.14 -9.22
C ALA A 130 9.11 -0.01 -7.81
N GLY A 131 8.29 -0.08 -6.76
CA GLY A 131 8.74 -0.36 -5.41
C GLY A 131 9.33 -1.77 -5.26
N LEU A 132 8.71 -2.78 -5.86
CA LEU A 132 9.27 -4.13 -5.94
C LEU A 132 10.61 -4.15 -6.69
N LEU A 133 10.74 -3.41 -7.79
CA LEU A 133 12.01 -3.28 -8.51
C LEU A 133 13.09 -2.62 -7.66
N ALA A 134 12.73 -1.62 -6.84
CA ALA A 134 13.65 -0.99 -5.91
C ALA A 134 14.11 -1.96 -4.82
N LEU A 135 13.19 -2.74 -4.24
CA LEU A 135 13.50 -3.82 -3.29
C LEU A 135 14.40 -4.88 -3.91
N ARG A 136 14.10 -5.29 -5.14
CA ARG A 136 14.93 -6.25 -5.88
C ARG A 136 16.38 -5.79 -5.99
N ARG A 137 16.59 -4.50 -6.27
CA ARG A 137 17.94 -3.94 -6.35
C ARG A 137 18.62 -3.90 -4.99
N GLN A 138 17.92 -3.52 -3.93
CA GLN A 138 18.49 -3.41 -2.59
C GLN A 138 18.81 -4.77 -1.97
N GLU A 139 17.91 -5.74 -2.10
CA GLU A 139 18.04 -7.08 -1.51
C GLU A 139 18.62 -8.11 -2.48
N HIS A 140 19.14 -7.68 -3.64
CA HIS A 140 19.79 -8.53 -4.64
C HIS A 140 18.94 -9.73 -5.11
N LEU A 141 17.63 -9.54 -5.25
CA LEU A 141 16.70 -10.64 -5.57
C LEU A 141 16.87 -11.16 -7.00
N SER A 142 16.91 -12.48 -7.15
CA SER A 142 16.83 -13.17 -8.44
C SER A 142 15.46 -12.97 -9.11
N LEU A 143 15.36 -13.25 -10.42
CA LEU A 143 14.08 -13.16 -11.14
C LEU A 143 13.00 -14.06 -10.53
N GLY A 144 13.38 -15.23 -10.00
CA GLY A 144 12.46 -16.20 -9.43
C GLY A 144 11.87 -15.74 -8.10
N VAL A 145 12.71 -15.25 -7.18
CA VAL A 145 12.22 -14.69 -5.89
C VAL A 145 11.43 -13.40 -6.14
N PHE A 146 11.88 -12.57 -7.07
CA PHE A 146 11.12 -11.40 -7.51
C PHE A 146 9.74 -11.79 -8.05
N THR A 147 9.65 -12.86 -8.85
CA THR A 147 8.38 -13.39 -9.35
C THR A 147 7.49 -13.86 -8.20
N SER A 148 8.04 -14.56 -7.20
CA SER A 148 7.26 -14.97 -6.02
C SER A 148 6.64 -13.78 -5.29
N LEU A 149 7.43 -12.74 -5.03
CA LEU A 149 6.94 -11.51 -4.39
C LEU A 149 5.90 -10.79 -5.25
N PHE A 150 6.12 -10.73 -6.56
CA PHE A 150 5.18 -10.16 -7.50
C PHE A 150 3.81 -10.88 -7.46
N LEU A 151 3.82 -12.21 -7.48
CA LEU A 151 2.60 -13.03 -7.41
C LEU A 151 1.87 -12.82 -6.08
N LEU A 152 2.61 -12.86 -4.96
CA LEU A 152 2.05 -12.67 -3.62
C LEU A 152 1.44 -11.29 -3.42
N LEU A 153 2.02 -10.23 -3.98
CA LEU A 153 1.51 -8.88 -3.83
C LEU A 153 0.25 -8.65 -4.69
N ASN A 154 0.28 -9.11 -5.94
CA ASN A 154 -0.76 -8.78 -6.92
C ASN A 154 -1.95 -9.73 -6.91
N PHE A 155 -1.72 -11.01 -6.70
CA PHE A 155 -2.77 -12.04 -6.78
C PHE A 155 -3.22 -12.51 -5.39
N ASN A 156 -2.89 -11.73 -4.36
CA ASN A 156 -3.31 -11.98 -3.00
C ASN A 156 -4.85 -11.86 -2.90
N GLY A 157 -5.50 -12.93 -2.44
CA GLY A 157 -6.95 -13.01 -2.34
C GLY A 157 -7.58 -11.99 -1.39
N HIS A 158 -6.83 -11.49 -0.41
CA HIS A 158 -7.31 -10.47 0.52
C HIS A 158 -7.46 -9.10 -0.16
N LEU A 159 -6.46 -8.65 -0.92
CA LEU A 159 -6.54 -7.42 -1.72
C LEU A 159 -7.60 -7.55 -2.81
N ALA A 160 -7.63 -8.69 -3.51
CA ALA A 160 -8.61 -8.97 -4.54
C ALA A 160 -10.04 -8.92 -3.99
N ALA A 161 -10.33 -9.56 -2.84
CA ALA A 161 -11.66 -9.54 -2.24
C ALA A 161 -12.11 -8.12 -1.85
N HIS A 162 -11.22 -7.32 -1.25
CA HIS A 162 -11.56 -5.95 -0.85
C HIS A 162 -11.86 -5.05 -2.05
N LEU A 163 -11.05 -5.10 -3.10
CA LEU A 163 -11.32 -4.38 -4.34
C LEU A 163 -12.61 -4.89 -4.99
N GLY A 164 -12.80 -6.21 -5.03
CA GLY A 164 -13.96 -6.86 -5.63
C GLY A 164 -15.29 -6.36 -5.08
N VAL A 165 -15.34 -5.98 -3.80
CA VAL A 165 -16.57 -5.48 -3.15
C VAL A 165 -16.64 -3.95 -3.01
N GLY A 166 -15.68 -3.20 -3.57
CA GLY A 166 -15.77 -1.75 -3.65
C GLY A 166 -14.74 -0.95 -2.89
N HIS A 167 -13.82 -1.58 -2.16
CA HIS A 167 -12.82 -0.85 -1.38
C HIS A 167 -11.63 -0.40 -2.23
N VAL A 168 -11.86 0.51 -3.18
CA VAL A 168 -10.82 1.07 -4.07
C VAL A 168 -9.68 1.77 -3.31
N THR A 169 -9.94 2.22 -2.08
CA THR A 169 -8.93 2.80 -1.18
C THR A 169 -7.88 1.79 -0.72
N TRP A 170 -8.06 0.49 -0.95
CA TRP A 170 -7.02 -0.52 -0.69
C TRP A 170 -5.84 -0.46 -1.67
N GLY A 171 -5.92 0.37 -2.71
CA GLY A 171 -4.81 0.62 -3.63
C GLY A 171 -3.53 1.11 -2.93
N GLY A 172 -3.64 1.73 -1.74
CA GLY A 172 -2.47 2.10 -0.92
C GLY A 172 -1.59 0.93 -0.52
N THR A 173 -2.09 -0.32 -0.54
CA THR A 173 -1.27 -1.52 -0.31
C THR A 173 -0.16 -1.67 -1.37
N PHE A 174 -0.33 -1.15 -2.59
CA PHE A 174 0.74 -1.13 -3.59
C PHE A 174 1.93 -0.27 -3.17
N LEU A 175 1.81 0.60 -2.18
CA LEU A 175 2.92 1.40 -1.67
C LEU A 175 3.73 0.70 -0.57
N PHE A 176 3.28 -0.47 -0.08
CA PHE A 176 4.00 -1.25 0.93
C PHE A 176 5.40 -1.73 0.52
N PRO A 177 5.69 -2.08 -0.75
CA PRO A 177 7.06 -2.34 -1.19
C PRO A 177 8.03 -1.18 -0.89
N TRP A 178 7.58 0.06 -1.05
CA TRP A 178 8.39 1.24 -0.69
C TRP A 178 8.56 1.38 0.82
N LEU A 179 7.52 1.06 1.60
CA LEU A 179 7.59 1.08 3.05
C LEU A 179 8.60 0.04 3.57
N ALA A 180 8.55 -1.18 3.02
CA ALA A 180 9.49 -2.23 3.34
C ALA A 180 10.93 -1.84 2.98
N LEU A 181 11.14 -1.20 1.84
CA LEU A 181 12.45 -0.67 1.43
C LEU A 181 13.01 0.31 2.48
N LEU A 182 12.18 1.25 2.94
CA LEU A 182 12.57 2.23 3.96
C LEU A 182 12.83 1.56 5.31
N ILE A 183 12.03 0.59 5.72
CA ILE A 183 12.28 -0.19 6.94
C ILE A 183 13.61 -0.93 6.86
N LEU A 184 13.91 -1.57 5.73
CA LEU A 184 15.19 -2.26 5.54
C LEU A 184 16.37 -1.29 5.61
N ARG A 185 16.24 -0.08 5.07
CA ARG A 185 17.27 0.97 5.21
C ARG A 185 17.46 1.42 6.66
N LEU A 186 16.36 1.61 7.39
CA LEU A 186 16.41 1.95 8.82
C LEU A 186 17.14 0.86 9.61
N LEU A 187 16.81 -0.41 9.35
CA LEU A 187 17.46 -1.56 9.98
C LEU A 187 18.93 -1.71 9.58
N ALA A 188 19.31 -1.25 8.39
CA ALA A 188 20.69 -1.14 7.95
C ALA A 188 21.43 0.09 8.55
N GLY A 189 20.75 0.90 9.38
CA GLY A 189 21.34 2.03 10.11
C GLY A 189 21.10 3.41 9.48
N ASP A 190 20.29 3.53 8.44
CA ASP A 190 19.92 4.83 7.87
C ASP A 190 18.95 5.58 8.79
N THR A 191 19.50 6.52 9.57
CA THR A 191 18.76 7.38 10.49
C THR A 191 18.76 8.85 10.05
N THR A 192 19.03 9.08 8.76
CA THR A 192 19.17 10.43 8.19
C THR A 192 17.84 11.19 8.10
N TRP A 193 17.90 12.52 7.97
CA TRP A 193 16.72 13.32 7.68
C TRP A 193 16.13 13.00 6.30
N ARG A 194 16.96 12.51 5.37
CA ARG A 194 16.50 12.01 4.07
C ARG A 194 15.57 10.83 4.24
N TRP A 195 15.95 9.86 5.08
CA TRP A 195 15.09 8.72 5.39
C TRP A 195 13.77 9.19 6.03
N ALA A 196 13.83 10.07 7.03
CA ALA A 196 12.64 10.59 7.69
C ALA A 196 11.69 11.29 6.71
N ALA A 197 12.24 12.11 5.81
CA ALA A 197 11.47 12.80 4.77
C ALA A 197 10.83 11.81 3.77
N GLN A 198 11.54 10.77 3.37
CA GLN A 198 11.02 9.73 2.47
C GLN A 198 9.88 8.93 3.13
N THR A 199 10.04 8.56 4.39
CA THR A 199 9.01 7.85 5.16
C THR A 199 7.77 8.72 5.35
N ALA A 200 7.95 9.99 5.74
CA ALA A 200 6.84 10.93 5.89
C ALA A 200 6.10 11.16 4.55
N ALA A 201 6.85 11.36 3.45
CA ALA A 201 6.26 11.53 2.13
C ALA A 201 5.49 10.28 1.68
N LEU A 202 6.03 9.09 1.91
CA LEU A 202 5.35 7.83 1.58
C LEU A 202 4.05 7.67 2.35
N LEU A 203 4.08 7.90 3.67
CA LEU A 203 2.89 7.83 4.53
C LEU A 203 1.83 8.86 4.10
N PHE A 204 2.25 10.08 3.76
CA PHE A 204 1.37 11.10 3.22
C PHE A 204 0.74 10.65 1.89
N LEU A 205 1.53 10.05 0.98
CA LEU A 205 1.01 9.53 -0.29
C LEU A 205 0.01 8.39 -0.09
N ILE A 206 0.23 7.48 0.87
CA ILE A 206 -0.72 6.44 1.26
C ILE A 206 -2.02 7.08 1.75
N PHE A 207 -1.92 8.05 2.66
CA PHE A 207 -3.09 8.74 3.20
C PHE A 207 -3.91 9.47 2.11
N LEU A 208 -3.25 10.13 1.15
CA LEU A 208 -3.92 10.77 0.02
C LEU A 208 -4.72 9.79 -0.87
N GLN A 209 -4.43 8.49 -0.84
CA GLN A 209 -5.25 7.49 -1.56
C GLN A 209 -6.56 7.14 -0.84
N GLY A 210 -6.89 7.80 0.27
CA GLY A 210 -7.97 7.38 1.16
C GLY A 210 -7.66 6.07 1.89
N SER A 211 -6.42 5.58 1.81
CA SER A 211 -5.94 4.34 2.43
C SER A 211 -5.64 4.56 3.92
N PHE A 212 -6.61 5.11 4.64
CA PHE A 212 -6.47 5.51 6.03
C PHE A 212 -6.01 4.34 6.90
N HIS A 213 -6.63 3.17 6.76
CA HIS A 213 -6.27 1.97 7.50
C HIS A 213 -4.81 1.58 7.27
N GLN A 214 -4.37 1.54 6.01
CA GLN A 214 -2.99 1.20 5.63
C GLN A 214 -1.98 2.21 6.20
N TYR A 215 -2.34 3.49 6.23
CA TYR A 215 -1.54 4.54 6.87
C TYR A 215 -1.40 4.29 8.38
N VAL A 216 -2.50 4.02 9.08
CA VAL A 216 -2.50 3.72 10.52
C VAL A 216 -1.67 2.47 10.81
N TRP A 217 -1.84 1.41 10.03
CA TRP A 217 -1.06 0.18 10.20
C TRP A 217 0.43 0.43 10.00
N ALA A 218 0.81 1.23 9.00
CA ALA A 218 2.20 1.58 8.76
C ALA A 218 2.81 2.34 9.95
N LEU A 219 2.07 3.30 10.54
CA LEU A 219 2.49 3.99 11.76
C LEU A 219 2.63 3.05 12.95
N MET A 220 1.63 2.18 13.18
CA MET A 220 1.67 1.19 14.25
C MET A 220 2.88 0.27 14.10
N PHE A 221 3.13 -0.22 12.88
CA PHE A 221 4.27 -1.07 12.58
C PHE A 221 5.60 -0.37 12.85
N LEU A 222 5.77 0.87 12.37
CA LEU A 222 6.98 1.66 12.63
C LEU A 222 7.18 1.96 14.12
N GLY A 223 6.10 2.26 14.85
CA GLY A 223 6.13 2.48 16.29
C GLY A 223 6.55 1.23 17.06
N ILE A 224 5.95 0.09 16.75
CA ILE A 224 6.31 -1.22 17.33
C ILE A 224 7.77 -1.56 17.01
N LEU A 225 8.21 -1.34 15.77
CA LEU A 225 9.59 -1.57 15.35
C LEU A 225 10.58 -0.73 16.16
N GLY A 226 10.29 0.57 16.32
CA GLY A 226 11.12 1.48 17.12
C GLY A 226 11.20 1.09 18.59
N LEU A 227 10.06 0.72 19.20
CA LEU A 227 10.00 0.24 20.58
C LEU A 227 10.79 -1.07 20.75
N ALA A 228 10.65 -2.01 19.82
CA ALA A 228 11.37 -3.27 19.83
C ALA A 228 12.89 -3.06 19.69
N ALA A 229 13.31 -2.19 18.77
CA ALA A 229 14.72 -1.85 18.58
C ALA A 229 15.32 -1.18 19.82
N TRP A 230 14.60 -0.25 20.44
CA TRP A 230 15.01 0.37 21.70
C TRP A 230 15.11 -0.66 22.83
N ALA A 231 14.08 -1.49 23.03
CA ALA A 231 14.08 -2.51 24.07
C ALA A 231 15.24 -3.49 23.89
N TRP A 232 15.49 -3.93 22.65
CA TRP A 232 16.63 -4.78 22.31
C TRP A 232 17.97 -4.12 22.65
N GLN A 233 18.17 -2.85 22.29
CA GLN A 233 19.37 -2.11 22.65
C GLN A 233 19.55 -2.03 24.17
N GLN A 234 18.49 -1.78 24.93
CA GLN A 234 18.57 -1.72 26.39
C GLN A 234 18.87 -3.09 27.04
N ILE A 235 18.34 -4.18 26.48
CA ILE A 235 18.63 -5.56 26.91
C ILE A 235 20.09 -5.91 26.61
N CYS A 236 20.56 -5.67 25.39
CA CYS A 236 21.95 -5.91 25.01
C CYS A 236 22.93 -5.03 25.79
N ALA A 237 22.56 -3.80 26.12
CA ALA A 237 23.32 -2.90 26.99
C ALA A 237 23.21 -3.25 28.48
N ARG A 238 22.50 -4.34 28.86
CA ARG A 238 22.20 -4.77 30.24
C ARG A 238 21.55 -3.69 31.12
N ARG A 239 20.91 -2.68 30.52
CA ARG A 239 20.23 -1.58 31.24
C ARG A 239 18.77 -1.90 31.57
N LEU A 240 18.14 -2.81 30.82
CA LEU A 240 16.85 -3.40 31.20
C LEU A 240 17.07 -4.84 31.64
N SER A 241 16.56 -5.18 32.83
CA SER A 241 16.52 -6.57 33.30
C SER A 241 15.77 -7.44 32.28
N PRO A 242 16.29 -8.62 31.89
CA PRO A 242 15.64 -9.53 30.93
C PRO A 242 14.26 -10.04 31.40
N LEU A 243 13.84 -9.71 32.63
CA LEU A 243 12.51 -9.99 33.21
C LEU A 243 11.39 -9.06 32.71
N TRP A 244 11.72 -7.87 32.18
CA TRP A 244 10.71 -6.94 31.66
C TRP A 244 10.05 -7.42 30.36
N ALA A 245 10.78 -8.17 29.53
CA ALA A 245 10.24 -8.74 28.30
C ALA A 245 9.13 -9.79 28.56
N PRO A 246 9.32 -10.82 29.42
CA PRO A 246 8.24 -11.74 29.76
C PRO A 246 7.11 -11.07 30.56
N LEU A 247 7.38 -10.07 31.41
CA LEU A 247 6.32 -9.28 32.08
C LEU A 247 5.50 -8.44 31.10
N GLY A 248 6.14 -7.81 30.11
CA GLY A 248 5.48 -7.04 29.06
C GLY A 248 4.67 -7.92 28.11
N VAL A 249 5.18 -9.09 27.75
CA VAL A 249 4.46 -10.10 26.95
C VAL A 249 3.30 -10.69 27.74
N LEU A 250 3.48 -11.02 29.03
CA LEU A 250 2.39 -11.46 29.90
C LEU A 250 1.35 -10.35 30.09
N ALA A 251 1.74 -9.08 30.22
CA ALA A 251 0.81 -7.95 30.29
C ALA A 251 0.05 -7.72 28.97
N LEU A 252 0.72 -7.82 27.82
CA LEU A 252 0.09 -7.68 26.51
C LEU A 252 -0.86 -8.84 26.19
N LEU A 253 -0.46 -10.08 26.53
CA LEU A 253 -1.26 -11.29 26.31
C LEU A 253 -2.38 -11.47 27.35
N SER A 254 -2.27 -10.86 28.54
CA SER A 254 -3.32 -10.90 29.57
C SER A 254 -4.49 -9.95 29.28
N VAL A 255 -4.42 -9.17 28.21
CA VAL A 255 -5.50 -8.25 27.86
C VAL A 255 -6.09 -8.65 26.51
N GLY A 256 -6.90 -9.72 26.51
CA GLY A 256 -7.67 -10.16 25.35
C GLY A 256 -8.72 -9.14 24.87
N SER A 257 -9.01 -8.12 25.68
CA SER A 257 -9.89 -7.00 25.39
C SER A 257 -9.16 -5.72 24.95
N LEU A 258 -7.83 -5.74 24.73
CA LEU A 258 -6.98 -4.53 24.60
C LEU A 258 -7.50 -3.50 23.60
N TYR A 259 -8.17 -3.93 22.54
CA TYR A 259 -8.64 -3.03 21.50
C TYR A 259 -10.01 -2.37 21.81
N GLN A 260 -10.86 -3.02 22.61
CA GLN A 260 -12.23 -2.55 22.91
C GLN A 260 -12.26 -1.21 23.68
N PRO A 261 -11.41 -0.96 24.70
CA PRO A 261 -11.36 0.33 25.38
C PRO A 261 -10.90 1.48 24.47
N PHE A 262 -9.95 1.23 23.56
CA PHE A 262 -9.45 2.25 22.62
C PHE A 262 -10.42 2.51 21.46
N ALA A 263 -11.17 1.48 21.03
CA ALA A 263 -12.28 1.64 20.11
C ALA A 263 -13.44 2.45 20.71
N GLY A 264 -13.57 2.52 22.04
CA GLY A 264 -14.54 3.39 22.73
C GLY A 264 -14.09 4.84 22.89
N LEU A 265 -12.82 5.18 22.64
CA LEU A 265 -12.33 6.54 22.77
C LEU A 265 -12.75 7.41 21.58
N PRO A 266 -13.10 8.69 21.78
CA PRO A 266 -13.41 9.63 20.71
C PRO A 266 -12.14 10.11 19.98
N ILE A 267 -11.14 9.23 19.82
CA ILE A 267 -9.91 9.50 19.10
C ILE A 267 -10.01 8.79 17.75
N PRO A 268 -10.14 9.53 16.63
CA PRO A 268 -10.43 8.95 15.31
C PRO A 268 -9.43 7.87 14.85
N LEU A 269 -8.16 7.97 15.26
CA LEU A 269 -7.11 6.97 14.96
C LEU A 269 -7.31 5.62 15.66
N LEU A 270 -7.92 5.62 16.85
CA LEU A 270 -8.03 4.43 17.71
C LEU A 270 -9.39 3.74 17.58
N ASN A 271 -10.42 4.48 17.13
CA ASN A 271 -11.77 3.98 16.84
C ASN A 271 -11.96 3.60 15.35
N ALA A 272 -10.89 3.66 14.55
CA ALA A 272 -10.92 3.36 13.12
C ALA A 272 -11.18 1.88 12.80
N GLU A 273 -10.61 0.97 13.60
CA GLU A 273 -10.61 -0.46 13.31
C GLU A 273 -11.76 -1.17 14.01
N ARG A 274 -12.68 -1.72 13.21
CA ARG A 274 -13.80 -2.55 13.72
C ARG A 274 -13.52 -4.05 13.63
N VAL A 275 -12.49 -4.45 12.87
CA VAL A 275 -12.14 -5.86 12.64
C VAL A 275 -10.62 -6.01 12.56
N SER A 276 -10.00 -6.56 13.61
CA SER A 276 -8.55 -6.69 13.75
C SER A 276 -7.89 -7.57 12.66
N SER A 277 -8.64 -8.50 12.05
CA SER A 277 -8.10 -9.35 10.97
C SER A 277 -7.71 -8.57 9.71
N ARG A 278 -8.29 -7.38 9.48
CA ARG A 278 -7.92 -6.50 8.35
C ARG A 278 -6.50 -5.97 8.48
N MET A 279 -5.99 -5.85 9.71
CA MET A 279 -4.64 -5.40 9.99
C MET A 279 -3.57 -6.41 9.56
N LEU A 280 -3.94 -7.67 9.28
CA LEU A 280 -2.99 -8.74 8.95
C LEU A 280 -2.27 -8.52 7.62
N ILE A 281 -2.81 -7.73 6.70
CA ILE A 281 -2.20 -7.54 5.38
C ILE A 281 -0.82 -6.91 5.47
N LEU A 282 -0.60 -5.95 6.37
CA LEU A 282 0.71 -5.29 6.53
C LEU A 282 1.79 -6.25 7.08
N PRO A 283 1.61 -6.91 8.26
CA PRO A 283 2.60 -7.85 8.77
C PRO A 283 2.80 -9.04 7.83
N VAL A 284 1.75 -9.53 7.15
CA VAL A 284 1.89 -10.60 6.15
C VAL A 284 2.70 -10.11 4.94
N THR A 285 2.40 -8.92 4.40
CA THR A 285 3.18 -8.35 3.27
C THR A 285 4.63 -8.15 3.66
N MET A 286 4.88 -7.64 4.87
CA MET A 286 6.23 -7.46 5.39
C MET A 286 6.95 -8.80 5.57
N ALA A 287 6.28 -9.80 6.13
CA ALA A 287 6.81 -11.15 6.28
C ALA A 287 7.11 -11.81 4.93
N CYS A 288 6.27 -11.61 3.91
CA CYS A 288 6.54 -12.07 2.55
C CYS A 288 7.79 -11.42 1.98
N ILE A 289 7.96 -10.10 2.13
CA ILE A 289 9.13 -9.37 1.62
C ILE A 289 10.41 -9.80 2.34
N LEU A 290 10.39 -9.83 3.68
CA LEU A 290 11.51 -10.28 4.50
C LEU A 290 11.85 -11.75 4.26
N GLY A 291 10.81 -12.59 4.13
CA GLY A 291 10.93 -14.01 3.80
C GLY A 291 11.55 -14.21 2.42
N GLY A 292 11.18 -13.42 1.42
CA GLY A 292 11.80 -13.42 0.10
C GLY A 292 13.29 -13.08 0.15
N ALA A 293 13.66 -12.02 0.89
CA ALA A 293 15.06 -11.64 1.07
C ALA A 293 15.87 -12.70 1.85
N ALA A 294 15.29 -13.31 2.88
CA ALA A 294 15.91 -14.41 3.63
C ALA A 294 16.06 -15.67 2.76
N TRP A 295 15.05 -15.97 1.96
CA TRP A 295 15.09 -17.08 1.01
C TRP A 295 16.20 -16.84 -0.01
N GLN A 296 16.29 -15.67 -0.63
CA GLN A 296 17.39 -15.37 -1.57
C GLN A 296 18.77 -15.65 -0.96
N ARG A 297 19.03 -15.21 0.28
CA ARG A 297 20.30 -15.49 0.98
C ARG A 297 20.57 -16.98 1.17
N LEU A 298 19.54 -17.77 1.47
CA LEU A 298 19.65 -19.23 1.57
C LEU A 298 20.00 -19.87 0.21
N LEU A 299 19.43 -19.33 -0.87
CA LEU A 299 19.67 -19.82 -2.22
C LEU A 299 21.07 -19.50 -2.71
N ASP A 300 21.59 -18.31 -2.40
CA ASP A 300 22.95 -17.90 -2.73
C ASP A 300 23.99 -18.83 -2.08
N GLY A 301 23.70 -19.35 -0.88
CA GLY A 301 24.53 -20.33 -0.17
C GLY A 301 24.45 -21.77 -0.72
N ARG A 302 23.55 -22.09 -1.67
CA ARG A 302 23.32 -23.46 -2.15
C ARG A 302 23.47 -23.55 -3.67
N GLN A 303 24.52 -24.24 -4.16
CA GLN A 303 24.84 -24.34 -5.59
C GLN A 303 24.13 -25.47 -6.37
N ARG A 304 23.09 -26.12 -5.83
CA ARG A 304 22.46 -27.29 -6.47
C ARG A 304 21.35 -26.88 -7.46
N ALA A 305 21.46 -27.34 -8.71
CA ALA A 305 20.50 -27.06 -9.79
C ALA A 305 19.03 -27.44 -9.48
N GLY A 306 18.79 -28.43 -8.61
CA GLY A 306 17.44 -28.87 -8.23
C GLY A 306 16.58 -27.81 -7.53
N TRP A 307 17.19 -26.82 -6.87
CA TRP A 307 16.44 -25.75 -6.20
C TRP A 307 15.82 -24.75 -7.19
N GLY A 308 16.42 -24.55 -8.37
CA GLY A 308 15.85 -23.73 -9.43
C GLY A 308 14.55 -24.33 -9.99
N ALA A 309 14.53 -25.64 -10.16
CA ALA A 309 13.33 -26.37 -10.61
C ALA A 309 12.23 -26.30 -9.56
N LEU A 310 12.60 -26.46 -8.28
CA LEU A 310 11.67 -26.32 -7.18
C LEU A 310 11.08 -24.90 -7.12
N LEU A 311 11.90 -23.84 -7.21
CA LEU A 311 11.41 -22.46 -7.17
C LEU A 311 10.49 -22.14 -8.36
N LEU A 312 10.82 -22.62 -9.57
CA LEU A 312 9.95 -22.48 -10.73
C LEU A 312 8.62 -23.21 -10.51
N GLY A 313 8.65 -24.44 -10.00
CA GLY A 313 7.46 -25.22 -9.66
C GLY A 313 6.59 -24.54 -8.59
N VAL A 314 7.23 -23.99 -7.54
CA VAL A 314 6.54 -23.21 -6.50
C VAL A 314 5.89 -21.97 -7.11
N ASN A 315 6.60 -21.22 -7.96
CA ASN A 315 6.01 -20.05 -8.63
C ASN A 315 4.83 -20.43 -9.54
N ALA A 316 4.91 -21.55 -10.24
CA ALA A 316 3.82 -22.03 -11.09
C ALA A 316 2.58 -22.42 -10.25
N LEU A 317 2.77 -23.19 -9.18
CA LEU A 317 1.70 -23.61 -8.27
C LEU A 317 1.08 -22.40 -7.55
N LEU A 318 1.92 -21.53 -7.00
CA LEU A 318 1.50 -20.30 -6.32
C LEU A 318 0.75 -19.38 -7.27
N GLY A 319 1.28 -19.17 -8.48
CA GLY A 319 0.62 -18.36 -9.51
C GLY A 319 -0.73 -18.93 -9.89
N ALA A 320 -0.83 -20.24 -10.14
CA ALA A 320 -2.08 -20.89 -10.49
C ALA A 320 -3.15 -20.80 -9.38
N ASP A 321 -2.75 -20.98 -8.12
CA ASP A 321 -3.69 -20.93 -7.00
C ASP A 321 -4.15 -19.51 -6.69
N LEU A 322 -3.21 -18.57 -6.58
CA LEU A 322 -3.51 -17.17 -6.32
C LEU A 322 -4.34 -16.54 -7.44
N LEU A 323 -4.02 -16.82 -8.71
CA LEU A 323 -4.81 -16.32 -9.83
C LEU A 323 -6.23 -16.87 -9.80
N ARG A 324 -6.42 -18.16 -9.50
CA ARG A 324 -7.75 -18.76 -9.39
C ARG A 324 -8.57 -18.08 -8.30
N GLN A 325 -7.96 -17.90 -7.12
CA GLN A 325 -8.62 -17.25 -5.99
C GLN A 325 -8.92 -15.78 -6.29
N ALA A 326 -7.98 -15.02 -6.85
CA ALA A 326 -8.17 -13.62 -7.16
C ALA A 326 -9.23 -13.45 -8.26
N TYR A 327 -9.26 -14.31 -9.28
CA TYR A 327 -10.25 -14.25 -10.36
C TYR A 327 -11.68 -14.54 -9.87
N ALA A 328 -11.84 -15.33 -8.80
CA ALA A 328 -13.15 -15.53 -8.16
C ALA A 328 -13.73 -14.23 -7.56
N TRP A 329 -12.87 -13.25 -7.27
CA TRP A 329 -13.25 -11.95 -6.70
C TRP A 329 -13.35 -10.82 -7.73
N ARG A 330 -13.15 -11.09 -9.03
CA ARG A 330 -13.31 -10.06 -10.08
C ARG A 330 -14.67 -9.38 -9.99
N VAL A 331 -14.76 -8.12 -10.41
CA VAL A 331 -15.98 -7.30 -10.18
C VAL A 331 -17.24 -7.94 -10.76
N THR A 332 -17.15 -8.57 -11.94
CA THR A 332 -18.29 -9.27 -12.56
C THR A 332 -18.72 -10.53 -11.80
N ALA A 333 -17.79 -11.22 -11.13
CA ALA A 333 -18.10 -12.40 -10.32
C ALA A 333 -18.66 -11.99 -8.96
N ALA A 334 -18.08 -10.98 -8.31
CA ALA A 334 -18.57 -10.45 -7.05
C ALA A 334 -20.02 -9.95 -7.20
N ALA A 335 -20.30 -9.15 -8.23
CA ALA A 335 -21.64 -8.61 -8.49
C ALA A 335 -22.71 -9.67 -8.72
N ALA A 336 -22.35 -10.88 -9.18
CA ALA A 336 -23.31 -11.97 -9.38
C ALA A 336 -23.81 -12.57 -8.05
N VAL A 337 -23.10 -12.32 -6.94
CA VAL A 337 -23.40 -12.90 -5.62
C VAL A 337 -23.90 -11.85 -4.63
N PHE A 338 -23.62 -10.56 -4.88
CA PHE A 338 -24.15 -9.46 -4.07
C PHE A 338 -25.48 -8.94 -4.62
N PRO A 339 -26.38 -8.46 -3.75
CA PRO A 339 -27.60 -7.78 -4.19
C PRO A 339 -27.29 -6.55 -5.03
N PHE A 340 -28.15 -6.27 -5.99
CA PHE A 340 -28.14 -4.99 -6.71
C PHE A 340 -28.47 -3.85 -5.74
N THR A 341 -27.60 -2.85 -5.70
CA THR A 341 -27.77 -1.62 -4.92
C THR A 341 -27.96 -0.46 -5.90
N PRO A 342 -29.19 0.06 -6.06
CA PRO A 342 -29.44 1.22 -6.91
C PRO A 342 -28.62 2.42 -6.43
N VAL A 343 -27.89 3.06 -7.34
CA VAL A 343 -27.13 4.28 -7.07
C VAL A 343 -27.39 5.30 -8.15
N ASP A 344 -27.89 6.47 -7.74
CA ASP A 344 -27.97 7.63 -8.61
C ASP A 344 -26.75 8.52 -8.37
N VAL A 345 -25.83 8.53 -9.33
CA VAL A 345 -24.62 9.36 -9.29
C VAL A 345 -24.88 10.77 -9.80
N THR A 346 -26.00 11.03 -10.48
CA THR A 346 -26.30 12.33 -11.08
C THR A 346 -26.65 13.38 -10.04
N ILE A 347 -27.13 12.96 -8.87
CA ILE A 347 -27.43 13.83 -7.73
C ILE A 347 -26.17 14.20 -6.91
N LYS A 348 -25.01 13.62 -7.20
CA LYS A 348 -23.78 13.83 -6.43
C LYS A 348 -23.02 15.03 -6.98
N THR A 349 -23.59 16.21 -6.80
CA THR A 349 -23.06 17.50 -7.27
C THR A 349 -22.46 18.33 -6.13
N VAL A 350 -21.59 19.29 -6.44
CA VAL A 350 -21.04 20.21 -5.43
C VAL A 350 -22.13 21.07 -4.80
N ALA A 351 -22.18 21.10 -3.46
CA ALA A 351 -23.15 21.87 -2.68
C ALA A 351 -22.46 22.73 -1.60
N ASN A 352 -21.35 23.37 -1.97
CA ASN A 352 -20.57 24.20 -1.06
C ASN A 352 -21.40 25.31 -0.41
N HIS A 353 -21.28 25.46 0.90
CA HIS A 353 -21.87 26.55 1.66
C HIS A 353 -20.87 27.15 2.66
N ALA A 354 -21.22 28.29 3.24
CA ALA A 354 -20.37 28.91 4.26
C ALA A 354 -20.24 27.98 5.48
N ASP A 355 -19.02 27.61 5.80
CA ASP A 355 -18.68 26.81 6.97
C ASP A 355 -17.28 27.22 7.50
N PRO A 356 -17.16 28.41 8.13
CA PRO A 356 -15.89 28.94 8.59
C PRO A 356 -15.09 27.99 9.51
N PRO A 357 -15.71 27.25 10.45
CA PRO A 357 -14.99 26.26 11.26
C PRO A 357 -14.33 25.18 10.42
N TYR A 358 -15.04 24.63 9.43
CA TYR A 358 -14.51 23.57 8.57
C TYR A 358 -13.37 24.08 7.68
N THR A 359 -13.57 25.20 6.99
CA THR A 359 -12.53 25.79 6.13
C THR A 359 -11.32 26.23 6.95
N GLY A 360 -11.52 26.74 8.17
CA GLY A 360 -10.45 27.11 9.09
C GLY A 360 -9.59 25.91 9.50
N LEU A 361 -10.22 24.77 9.79
CA LEU A 361 -9.49 23.52 10.10
C LEU A 361 -8.69 23.01 8.90
N LEU A 362 -9.25 23.06 7.69
CA LEU A 362 -8.53 22.67 6.48
C LEU A 362 -7.30 23.55 6.23
N LEU A 363 -7.45 24.87 6.38
CA LEU A 363 -6.34 25.83 6.24
C LEU A 363 -5.27 25.64 7.31
N ALA A 364 -5.66 25.40 8.56
CA ALA A 364 -4.74 25.10 9.65
C ALA A 364 -3.95 23.80 9.38
N GLY A 365 -4.65 22.74 8.95
CA GLY A 365 -4.03 21.48 8.56
C GLY A 365 -3.03 21.64 7.40
N LEU A 366 -3.41 22.41 6.38
CA LEU A 366 -2.53 22.74 5.25
C LEU A 366 -1.29 23.52 5.70
N ALA A 367 -1.45 24.50 6.59
CA ALA A 367 -0.34 25.29 7.13
C ALA A 367 0.64 24.41 7.92
N VAL A 368 0.14 23.54 8.80
CA VAL A 368 0.97 22.60 9.57
C VAL A 368 1.69 21.62 8.64
N THR A 369 1.00 21.05 7.65
CA THR A 369 1.59 20.11 6.68
C THR A 369 2.68 20.78 5.85
N THR A 370 2.44 22.02 5.42
CA THR A 370 3.42 22.80 4.64
C THR A 370 4.63 23.15 5.48
N ALA A 371 4.44 23.61 6.73
CA ALA A 371 5.54 23.91 7.64
C ALA A 371 6.40 22.66 7.94
N ALA A 372 5.76 21.51 8.18
CA ALA A 372 6.47 20.24 8.40
C ALA A 372 7.27 19.81 7.16
N ALA A 373 6.69 19.95 5.96
CA ALA A 373 7.38 19.64 4.71
C ALA A 373 8.60 20.56 4.48
N LEU A 374 8.46 21.87 4.73
CA LEU A 374 9.55 22.83 4.63
C LEU A 374 10.66 22.54 5.66
N ALA A 375 10.29 22.19 6.89
CA ALA A 375 11.25 21.82 7.94
C ALA A 375 12.05 20.57 7.54
N LEU A 376 11.38 19.52 7.06
CA LEU A 376 12.04 18.31 6.56
C LEU A 376 12.99 18.64 5.40
N ALA A 377 12.55 19.44 4.42
CA ALA A 377 13.39 19.86 3.30
C ALA A 377 14.63 20.65 3.77
N PHE A 378 14.47 21.52 4.76
CA PHE A 378 15.57 22.26 5.37
C PHE A 378 16.58 21.32 6.04
N PHE A 379 16.13 20.37 6.87
CA PHE A 379 17.03 19.44 7.55
C PHE A 379 17.77 18.51 6.58
N VAL A 380 17.08 18.01 5.55
CA VAL A 380 17.70 17.22 4.47
C VAL A 380 18.82 18.01 3.79
N ARG A 381 18.58 19.28 3.46
CA ARG A 381 19.59 20.14 2.84
C ARG A 381 20.76 20.44 3.77
N ARG A 382 20.49 20.66 5.06
CA ARG A 382 21.52 20.95 6.07
C ARG A 382 22.44 19.75 6.27
N GLU A 383 21.88 18.55 6.37
CA GLU A 383 22.62 17.30 6.53
C GLU A 383 23.52 16.98 5.32
N ALA A 384 23.08 17.35 4.11
CA ALA A 384 23.84 17.16 2.88
C ALA A 384 25.04 18.12 2.69
N ARG A 385 25.17 19.17 3.51
CA ARG A 385 26.30 20.10 3.40
C ARG A 385 27.59 19.45 3.93
N PRO A 386 28.73 19.58 3.23
CA PRO A 386 30.01 19.11 3.75
C PRO A 386 30.30 19.78 5.09
N LYS A 387 30.69 19.01 6.11
CA LYS A 387 31.26 19.61 7.33
C LYS A 387 32.58 20.28 6.94
N ALA A 388 32.75 21.55 7.30
CA ALA A 388 34.02 22.24 7.10
C ALA A 388 35.16 21.42 7.75
N PRO A 389 36.35 21.34 7.14
CA PRO A 389 37.49 20.72 7.79
C PRO A 389 37.74 21.41 9.13
N ASN A 390 37.78 20.62 10.21
CA ASN A 390 38.24 21.12 11.50
C ASN A 390 39.70 21.56 11.33
N ASN A 391 39.97 22.86 11.51
CA ASN A 391 41.33 23.39 11.62
C ASN A 391 41.95 23.03 12.97
#